data_AF-A0A7H4N801-F1
#
_entry.id   AF-A0A7H4N801-F1
#
_cell.length_a   1.000
_cell.length_b   1.000
_cell.length_c   1.000
_cell.angle_alpha   90.00
_cell.angle_beta   90.00
_cell.angle_gamma   90.00
#
_symmetry.space_group_name_H-M   'P 1'
#
loop_
_entity.id
_entity.type
_entity.pdbx_description
1 polymer ?
#
loop_
_entity_poly.entity_id
_entity_poly.type
_entity_poly.pdbx_seq_one_letter_code
_entity_poly.pdbx_strand_id
1 'polypeptide(L)'
;MQWIPDWGQARIESMVANRPDWCISRQRTWGVPMSLFVHKETQELHPRTLELMEEVAKRVEVDGIQAWWDLDSRDILGADADSYEKVPDTLDVWFDSGSTHSSVVDVRPEFAGHAADMYLEGSDQHRGWFMSSPDDLYRDEGQSALPPGTDPRLYRLMARAARCPSLSATPFLRRT
;
A
#
# COMPACT_ATOMS: atom_id res chain seq x y z
N MET A 1 -7.37 -18.40 12.53
CA MET A 1 -8.44 -17.40 12.30
C MET A 1 -9.78 -17.94 12.79
N GLN A 2 -10.53 -17.21 13.62
CA GLN A 2 -11.89 -17.57 14.04
C GLN A 2 -12.90 -16.60 13.41
N TRP A 3 -13.84 -17.11 12.62
CA TRP A 3 -14.86 -16.30 11.94
C TRP A 3 -16.17 -16.34 12.73
N ILE A 4 -16.75 -15.17 12.98
CA ILE A 4 -18.06 -15.06 13.63
C ILE A 4 -18.90 -14.07 12.81
N PRO A 5 -20.02 -14.51 12.19
CA PRO A 5 -20.53 -15.88 12.10
C PRO A 5 -19.75 -16.78 11.13
N ASP A 6 -19.81 -18.10 11.33
CA ASP A 6 -19.02 -19.12 10.60
C ASP A 6 -19.13 -19.04 9.07
N TRP A 7 -20.28 -18.61 8.53
CA TRP A 7 -20.46 -18.47 7.08
C TRP A 7 -19.59 -17.36 6.45
N GLY A 8 -19.01 -16.47 7.25
CA GLY A 8 -18.11 -15.42 6.79
C GLY A 8 -16.85 -15.98 6.11
N GLN A 9 -16.33 -17.10 6.62
CA GLN A 9 -15.14 -17.76 6.08
C GLN A 9 -15.34 -18.21 4.63
N ALA A 10 -16.35 -19.05 4.39
CA ALA A 10 -16.64 -19.60 3.07
C ALA A 10 -16.94 -18.49 2.03
N ARG A 11 -17.53 -17.38 2.49
CA ARG A 11 -17.80 -16.21 1.65
C ARG A 11 -16.51 -15.52 1.20
N ILE A 12 -15.57 -15.30 2.12
CA ILE A 12 -14.29 -14.63 1.79
C ILE A 12 -13.39 -15.56 0.97
N GLU A 13 -13.29 -16.84 1.32
CA GLU A 13 -12.52 -17.81 0.54
C GLU A 13 -12.98 -17.87 -0.92
N SER A 14 -14.30 -17.93 -1.15
CA SER A 14 -14.89 -17.92 -2.49
C SER A 14 -14.59 -16.62 -3.26
N MET A 15 -14.55 -15.48 -2.57
CA MET A 15 -14.26 -14.17 -3.17
C MET A 15 -12.78 -14.01 -3.50
N VAL A 16 -11.87 -14.49 -2.66
CA VAL A 16 -10.43 -14.48 -2.90
C VAL A 16 -10.08 -15.40 -4.07
N ALA A 17 -10.64 -16.62 -4.11
CA ALA A 17 -10.36 -17.59 -5.17
C ALA A 17 -10.79 -17.12 -6.57
N ASN A 18 -11.82 -16.29 -6.67
CA ASN A 18 -12.35 -15.78 -7.93
C ASN A 18 -12.03 -14.29 -8.15
N ARG A 19 -11.03 -13.77 -7.46
CA ARG A 19 -10.67 -12.35 -7.52
C ARG A 19 -10.09 -12.01 -8.91
N PRO A 20 -10.67 -11.05 -9.65
CA PRO A 20 -10.04 -10.54 -10.88
C PRO A 20 -8.80 -9.69 -10.55
N ASP A 21 -7.95 -9.46 -11.55
CA ASP A 21 -6.79 -8.58 -11.42
C ASP A 21 -7.21 -7.21 -10.85
N TRP A 22 -6.49 -6.77 -9.80
CA TRP A 22 -6.77 -5.50 -9.14
C TRP A 22 -5.92 -4.40 -9.77
N CYS A 23 -6.54 -3.57 -10.60
CA CYS A 23 -5.91 -2.32 -11.02
C CYS A 23 -5.78 -1.39 -9.80
N ILE A 24 -4.55 -1.20 -9.32
CA ILE A 24 -4.22 -0.36 -8.16
C ILE A 24 -3.95 1.09 -8.52
N SER A 25 -3.81 1.44 -9.81
CA SER A 25 -3.52 2.82 -10.22
C SER A 25 -4.81 3.63 -10.41
N ARG A 26 -4.75 4.92 -10.05
CA ARG A 26 -5.86 5.87 -10.15
C ARG A 26 -5.34 7.22 -10.62
N GLN A 27 -5.96 7.76 -11.66
CA GLN A 27 -5.69 9.12 -12.16
C GLN A 27 -6.43 10.14 -11.31
N ARG A 28 -5.87 10.49 -10.15
CA ARG A 28 -6.46 11.45 -9.21
C ARG A 28 -5.40 12.41 -8.69
N THR A 29 -5.85 13.60 -8.33
CA THR A 29 -5.01 14.66 -7.74
C THR A 29 -4.78 14.46 -6.24
N TRP A 30 -5.57 13.61 -5.58
CA TRP A 30 -5.51 13.37 -4.14
C TRP A 30 -5.44 11.87 -3.85
N GLY A 31 -4.38 11.46 -3.15
CA GLY A 31 -4.06 10.07 -2.82
C GLY A 31 -2.55 9.87 -2.64
N VAL A 32 -2.15 8.67 -2.24
CA VAL A 32 -0.74 8.29 -2.14
C VAL A 32 -0.16 8.18 -3.55
N PRO A 33 0.94 8.89 -3.87
CA PRO A 33 1.52 8.83 -5.21
C PRO A 33 2.11 7.45 -5.51
N MET A 34 1.93 6.97 -6.74
CA MET A 34 2.61 5.78 -7.24
C MET A 34 4.02 6.19 -7.69
N SER A 35 4.95 6.25 -6.72
CA SER A 35 6.31 6.81 -6.84
C SER A 35 7.23 6.01 -7.77
N LEU A 36 6.87 5.93 -9.05
CA LEU A 36 7.56 5.16 -10.08
C LEU A 36 8.04 6.10 -11.19
N PHE A 37 9.11 5.69 -11.84
CA PHE A 37 9.62 6.33 -13.05
C PHE A 37 9.54 5.35 -14.22
N VAL A 38 8.99 5.83 -15.33
CA VAL A 38 8.84 5.06 -16.57
C VAL A 38 9.60 5.72 -17.71
N HIS A 39 10.14 4.91 -18.61
CA HIS A 39 10.82 5.42 -19.80
C HIS A 39 9.80 6.03 -20.76
N LYS A 40 10.06 7.23 -21.27
CA LYS A 40 9.12 8.02 -22.08
C LYS A 40 8.64 7.28 -23.33
N GLU A 41 9.53 6.52 -23.97
CA GLU A 41 9.21 5.82 -25.22
C GLU A 41 8.67 4.40 -25.03
N THR A 42 9.22 3.65 -24.05
CA THR A 42 8.91 2.21 -23.90
C THR A 42 7.89 1.94 -22.80
N GLN A 43 7.64 2.93 -21.94
CA GLN A 43 6.82 2.81 -20.73
C GLN A 43 7.33 1.74 -19.75
N GLU A 44 8.57 1.28 -19.92
CA GLU A 44 9.21 0.35 -18.99
C GLU A 44 9.66 1.06 -17.72
N LEU A 45 9.59 0.35 -16.59
CA LEU A 45 10.07 0.85 -15.31
C LEU A 45 11.58 1.09 -15.32
N HIS A 46 12.01 2.10 -14.58
CA HIS A 46 13.42 2.38 -14.39
C HIS A 46 14.15 1.17 -13.75
N PRO A 47 15.33 0.74 -14.24
CA PRO A 47 16.04 -0.42 -13.69
C PRO A 47 16.33 -0.34 -12.18
N ARG A 48 16.53 0.88 -11.67
CA ARG A 48 16.73 1.19 -10.23
C ARG A 48 15.44 1.43 -9.44
N THR A 49 14.29 0.89 -9.88
CA THR A 49 12.96 1.19 -9.29
C THR A 49 12.94 1.05 -7.75
N LEU A 50 13.44 -0.06 -7.20
CA LEU A 50 13.42 -0.29 -5.74
C LEU A 50 14.24 0.75 -4.96
N GLU A 51 15.39 1.16 -5.49
CA GLU A 51 16.27 2.17 -4.87
C GLU A 51 15.61 3.55 -4.90
N LEU A 52 15.06 3.94 -6.05
CA LEU A 52 14.40 5.23 -6.24
C LEU A 52 13.16 5.34 -5.37
N MET A 53 12.35 4.28 -5.29
CA MET A 53 11.18 4.27 -4.42
C MET A 53 11.58 4.40 -2.94
N GLU A 54 12.67 3.78 -2.50
CA GLU A 54 13.14 3.88 -1.11
C GLU A 54 13.60 5.31 -0.80
N GLU A 55 14.26 5.94 -1.75
CA GLU A 55 14.73 7.32 -1.66
C GLU A 55 13.56 8.32 -1.62
N VAL A 56 12.50 8.07 -2.39
CA VAL A 56 11.23 8.82 -2.30
C VAL A 56 10.54 8.56 -0.95
N ALA A 57 10.48 7.30 -0.50
CA ALA A 57 9.83 6.93 0.75
C ALA A 57 10.44 7.69 1.94
N LYS A 58 11.78 7.79 2.01
CA LYS A 58 12.47 8.58 3.05
C LYS A 58 12.09 10.07 3.02
N ARG A 59 11.93 10.66 1.82
CA ARG A 59 11.46 12.06 1.70
C ARG A 59 10.03 12.21 2.19
N VAL A 60 9.15 11.30 1.79
CA VAL A 60 7.74 11.31 2.20
C VAL A 60 7.58 11.13 3.71
N GLU A 61 8.45 10.36 4.37
CA GLU A 61 8.45 10.24 5.83
C GLU A 61 8.73 11.55 6.56
N VAL A 62 9.52 12.46 5.95
CA VAL A 62 9.92 13.74 6.54
C VAL A 62 8.99 14.87 6.12
N ASP A 63 8.77 15.01 4.80
CA ASP A 63 8.11 16.16 4.17
C ASP A 63 6.66 15.85 3.73
N GLY A 64 6.23 14.59 3.89
CA GLY A 64 4.91 14.12 3.50
C GLY A 64 4.76 13.82 2.00
N ILE A 65 3.55 13.44 1.57
CA ILE A 65 3.29 13.02 0.17
C ILE A 65 3.61 14.11 -0.86
N GLN A 66 3.57 15.38 -0.44
CA GLN A 66 3.89 16.51 -1.32
C GLN A 66 5.34 16.47 -1.79
N ALA A 67 6.23 15.84 -1.01
CA ALA A 67 7.63 15.63 -1.37
C ALA A 67 7.79 14.89 -2.71
N TRP A 68 6.89 13.95 -3.03
CA TRP A 68 6.92 13.31 -4.35
C TRP A 68 6.58 14.31 -5.44
N TRP A 69 5.54 15.11 -5.27
CA TRP A 69 5.07 16.04 -6.30
C TRP A 69 6.08 17.14 -6.57
N ASP A 70 6.69 17.67 -5.51
CA ASP A 70 7.67 18.75 -5.57
C ASP A 70 9.06 18.26 -6.00
N LEU A 71 9.32 16.95 -5.99
CA LEU A 71 10.59 16.37 -6.42
C LEU A 71 10.86 16.64 -7.91
N ASP A 72 11.99 17.27 -8.18
CA ASP A 72 12.59 17.31 -9.51
C ASP A 72 13.21 15.94 -9.83
N SER A 73 12.77 15.33 -10.93
CA SER A 73 13.30 14.05 -11.40
C SER A 73 14.82 14.08 -11.60
N ARG A 74 15.41 15.23 -11.98
CA ARG A 74 16.86 15.38 -12.16
C ARG A 74 17.65 15.17 -10.87
N ASP A 75 17.08 15.48 -9.71
CA ASP A 75 17.78 15.35 -8.43
C ASP A 75 18.07 13.89 -8.06
N ILE A 76 17.27 12.94 -8.55
CA ILE A 76 17.43 11.51 -8.22
C ILE A 76 17.85 10.66 -9.43
N LEU A 77 17.45 11.06 -10.63
CA LEU A 77 17.77 10.35 -11.87
C LEU A 77 19.03 10.90 -12.55
N GLY A 78 19.44 12.13 -12.25
CA GLY A 78 20.57 12.77 -12.94
C GLY A 78 20.33 12.85 -14.45
N ALA A 79 21.22 12.25 -15.23
CA ALA A 79 21.12 12.22 -16.69
C ALA A 79 19.91 11.42 -17.20
N ASP A 80 19.47 10.41 -16.44
CA ASP A 80 18.34 9.56 -16.85
C ASP A 80 17.01 10.33 -16.88
N ALA A 81 16.91 11.49 -16.21
CA ALA A 81 15.71 12.33 -16.21
C ALA A 81 15.29 12.79 -17.62
N ASP A 82 16.21 12.80 -18.59
CA ASP A 82 15.89 13.13 -19.97
C ASP A 82 15.10 12.02 -20.68
N SER A 83 15.29 10.76 -20.27
CA SER A 83 14.64 9.58 -20.86
C SER A 83 13.46 9.06 -20.04
N TYR A 84 13.33 9.47 -18.77
CA TYR A 84 12.32 8.97 -17.84
C TYR A 84 11.40 10.07 -17.33
N GLU A 85 10.18 9.69 -16.94
CA GLU A 85 9.18 10.58 -16.37
C GLU A 85 8.48 9.96 -15.16
N LYS A 86 7.95 10.83 -14.28
CA LYS A 86 7.18 10.42 -13.11
C LYS A 86 5.82 9.89 -13.55
N VAL A 87 5.40 8.77 -12.98
CA VAL A 87 4.02 8.33 -13.13
C VAL A 87 3.10 9.31 -12.36
N PRO A 88 2.05 9.86 -13.01
CA PRO A 88 1.15 10.84 -12.39
C PRO A 88 0.04 10.18 -11.55
N ASP A 89 -0.05 8.86 -11.57
CA ASP A 89 -1.10 8.11 -10.89
C ASP A 89 -0.87 8.06 -9.38
N THR A 90 -1.99 7.95 -8.67
CA THR A 90 -2.06 7.62 -7.24
C THR A 90 -2.45 6.17 -7.03
N LEU A 91 -2.14 5.62 -5.86
CA LEU A 91 -2.60 4.31 -5.43
C LEU A 91 -4.08 4.34 -5.05
N ASP A 92 -4.77 3.23 -5.29
CA ASP A 92 -6.15 3.01 -4.89
C ASP A 92 -6.31 3.13 -3.37
N VAL A 93 -7.38 3.80 -2.91
CA VAL A 93 -7.62 4.04 -1.47
C VAL A 93 -7.74 2.75 -0.68
N TRP A 94 -8.18 1.67 -1.31
CA TRP A 94 -8.24 0.35 -0.69
C TRP A 94 -6.84 -0.20 -0.44
N PHE A 95 -5.86 0.07 -1.31
CA PHE A 95 -4.46 -0.32 -1.08
C PHE A 95 -3.89 0.37 0.15
N ASP A 96 -4.13 1.67 0.31
CA ASP A 96 -3.71 2.44 1.49
C ASP A 96 -4.30 1.83 2.76
N SER A 97 -5.62 1.64 2.79
CA SER A 97 -6.32 1.02 3.93
C SER A 97 -5.88 -0.43 4.20
N GLY A 98 -5.56 -1.17 3.15
CA GLY A 98 -5.13 -2.56 3.19
C GLY A 98 -3.70 -2.75 3.72
N SER A 99 -2.91 -1.69 3.69
CA SER A 99 -1.53 -1.67 4.17
C SER A 99 -1.40 -1.27 5.64
N THR A 100 -2.51 -1.00 6.33
CA THR A 100 -2.55 -0.47 7.71
C THR A 100 -1.85 -1.38 8.72
N HIS A 101 -1.92 -2.70 8.57
CA HIS A 101 -1.16 -3.62 9.42
C HIS A 101 0.35 -3.35 9.35
N SER A 102 0.89 -3.32 8.13
CA SER A 102 2.32 -3.10 7.86
C SER A 102 2.81 -1.68 8.18
N SER A 103 1.90 -0.70 8.20
CA SER A 103 2.23 0.71 8.42
C SER A 103 1.94 1.19 9.84
N VAL A 104 1.11 0.49 10.60
CA VAL A 104 0.70 0.85 11.97
C VAL A 104 1.05 -0.24 12.97
N VAL A 105 0.60 -1.48 12.77
CA VAL A 105 0.74 -2.56 13.76
C VAL A 105 2.19 -3.04 13.87
N ASP A 106 2.83 -3.34 12.74
CA ASP A 106 4.21 -3.85 12.69
C ASP A 106 5.26 -2.83 13.18
N VAL A 107 4.94 -1.54 13.08
CA VAL A 107 5.91 -0.45 13.31
C VAL A 107 5.85 0.07 14.75
N ARG A 108 4.70 -0.07 15.41
CA ARG A 108 4.47 0.50 16.74
C ARG A 108 4.98 -0.44 17.84
N PRO A 109 5.96 0.01 18.65
CA PRO A 109 6.54 -0.82 19.70
C PRO A 109 5.51 -1.31 20.72
N GLU A 110 4.44 -0.55 20.95
CA GLU A 110 3.38 -0.93 21.89
C GLU A 110 2.66 -2.24 21.51
N PHE A 111 2.70 -2.65 20.25
CA PHE A 111 2.09 -3.91 19.78
C PHE A 111 3.07 -5.08 19.74
N ALA A 112 4.37 -4.86 19.94
CA ALA A 112 5.40 -5.89 20.02
C ALA A 112 5.36 -6.96 18.89
N GLY A 113 4.89 -6.61 17.69
CA GLY A 113 4.72 -7.53 16.57
C GLY A 113 3.57 -8.54 16.71
N HIS A 114 2.70 -8.35 17.70
CA HIS A 114 1.45 -9.09 17.84
C HIS A 114 0.48 -8.69 16.73
N ALA A 115 -0.15 -9.70 16.11
CA ALA A 115 -1.27 -9.45 15.20
C ALA A 115 -2.46 -8.91 15.99
N ALA A 116 -3.35 -8.20 15.30
CA ALA A 116 -4.61 -7.77 15.92
C ALA A 116 -5.42 -8.99 16.36
N ASP A 117 -5.95 -8.94 17.59
CA ASP A 117 -6.78 -10.03 18.14
C ASP A 117 -8.13 -10.15 17.40
N MET A 118 -8.64 -9.04 16.86
CA MET A 118 -9.92 -8.99 16.17
C MET A 118 -9.97 -7.82 15.18
N TYR A 119 -10.54 -8.07 13.99
CA TYR A 119 -10.97 -7.06 13.05
C TYR A 119 -12.50 -7.01 13.01
N LEU A 120 -13.07 -5.81 13.15
CA LEU A 120 -14.51 -5.61 13.19
C LEU A 120 -14.91 -4.49 12.25
N GLU A 121 -15.60 -4.86 11.16
CA GLU A 121 -15.98 -3.96 10.08
C GLU A 121 -17.41 -4.26 9.58
N GLY A 122 -18.01 -3.31 8.87
CA GLY A 122 -19.32 -3.48 8.24
C GLY A 122 -19.33 -4.58 7.17
N SER A 123 -20.50 -5.17 6.91
CA SER A 123 -20.64 -6.23 5.89
C SER A 123 -20.29 -5.80 4.47
N ASP A 124 -20.31 -4.50 4.17
CA ASP A 124 -19.85 -3.90 2.92
C ASP A 124 -18.33 -4.00 2.70
N GLN A 125 -17.56 -4.18 3.78
CA GLN A 125 -16.09 -4.24 3.72
C GLN A 125 -15.51 -5.59 3.26
N HIS A 126 -16.35 -6.62 3.08
CA HIS A 126 -15.92 -7.90 2.49
C HIS A 126 -15.39 -7.76 1.06
N ARG A 127 -15.71 -6.66 0.36
CA ARG A 127 -15.18 -6.34 -0.97
C ARG A 127 -14.19 -5.18 -0.97
N GLY A 128 -14.01 -4.53 0.17
CA GLY A 128 -13.11 -3.39 0.38
C GLY A 128 -11.93 -3.82 1.23
N TRP A 129 -11.92 -3.37 2.49
CA TRP A 129 -10.78 -3.51 3.40
C TRP A 129 -10.24 -4.95 3.52
N PHE A 130 -11.11 -5.95 3.73
CA PHE A 130 -10.66 -7.34 3.86
C PHE A 130 -10.01 -7.90 2.59
N MET A 131 -10.41 -7.42 1.40
CA MET A 131 -9.79 -7.85 0.13
C MET A 131 -8.46 -7.13 -0.16
N SER A 132 -8.22 -5.99 0.49
CA SER A 132 -6.99 -5.22 0.37
C SER A 132 -5.95 -5.53 1.46
N SER A 133 -6.36 -6.19 2.55
CA SER A 133 -5.48 -6.62 3.66
C SER A 133 -5.24 -8.15 3.67
N PRO A 134 -4.69 -8.76 2.60
CA PRO A 134 -4.57 -10.20 2.58
C PRO A 134 -3.52 -10.71 3.61
N ASP A 135 -2.48 -9.93 3.91
CA ASP A 135 -1.48 -10.32 4.92
C ASP A 135 -2.11 -10.47 6.32
N ASP A 136 -3.14 -9.69 6.65
CA ASP A 136 -3.92 -9.83 7.88
C ASP A 136 -4.73 -11.13 7.93
N LEU A 137 -5.18 -11.62 6.77
CA LEU A 137 -6.03 -12.80 6.67
C LEU A 137 -5.23 -14.11 6.70
N TYR A 138 -3.98 -14.11 6.23
CA TYR A 138 -3.21 -15.34 6.00
C TYR A 138 -1.86 -15.42 6.75
N ARG A 139 -1.55 -14.47 7.64
CA ARG A 139 -0.27 -14.43 8.40
C ARG A 139 0.04 -15.72 9.16
N ASP A 140 -0.97 -16.34 9.76
CA ASP A 140 -0.82 -17.55 10.58
C ASP A 140 -0.60 -18.83 9.75
N GLU A 141 -0.84 -18.79 8.44
CA GLU A 141 -0.72 -19.95 7.53
C GLU A 141 0.67 -20.07 6.89
N GLY A 142 1.58 -19.11 7.13
CA GLY A 142 2.92 -19.11 6.55
C GLY A 142 2.97 -18.94 5.02
N GLN A 143 1.86 -18.56 4.40
CA GLN A 143 1.74 -18.26 2.97
C GLN A 143 1.77 -16.74 2.74
N SER A 144 2.55 -16.30 1.75
CA SER A 144 2.47 -14.93 1.24
C SER A 144 1.07 -14.68 0.72
N ALA A 145 0.33 -13.78 1.36
CA ALA A 145 -1.03 -13.47 1.00
C ALA A 145 -1.14 -12.51 -0.20
N LEU A 146 0.00 -11.97 -0.64
CA LEU A 146 0.06 -11.07 -1.77
C LEU A 146 -0.42 -11.76 -3.06
N PRO A 147 -1.11 -11.02 -3.96
CA PRO A 147 -1.54 -11.56 -5.24
C PRO A 147 -0.36 -12.19 -5.99
N PRO A 148 -0.56 -13.32 -6.71
CA PRO A 148 0.48 -13.96 -7.49
C PRO A 148 1.19 -12.96 -8.43
N GLY A 149 2.52 -12.91 -8.40
CA GLY A 149 3.33 -11.98 -9.20
C GLY A 149 3.62 -10.62 -8.55
N THR A 150 3.09 -10.36 -7.35
CA THR A 150 3.43 -9.16 -6.57
C THR A 150 4.79 -9.34 -5.89
N ASP A 151 5.74 -8.44 -6.13
CA ASP A 151 7.01 -8.41 -5.39
C ASP A 151 6.76 -7.89 -3.95
N PRO A 152 7.01 -8.70 -2.90
CA PRO A 152 6.80 -8.28 -1.51
C PRO A 152 7.62 -7.06 -1.10
N ARG A 153 8.78 -6.84 -1.72
CA ARG A 153 9.62 -5.66 -1.46
C ARG A 153 8.98 -4.39 -2.02
N LEU A 154 8.44 -4.48 -3.24
CA LEU A 154 7.73 -3.39 -3.89
C LEU A 154 6.48 -3.00 -3.09
N TYR A 155 5.70 -3.99 -2.65
CA TYR A 155 4.51 -3.78 -1.82
C TYR A 155 4.83 -3.03 -0.52
N ARG A 156 5.83 -3.50 0.24
CA ARG A 156 6.23 -2.87 1.51
C ARG A 156 6.75 -1.44 1.32
N LEU A 157 7.43 -1.17 0.21
CA LEU A 157 7.90 0.17 -0.11
C LEU A 157 6.75 1.12 -0.48
N MET A 158 5.77 0.65 -1.25
CA MET A 158 4.56 1.41 -1.56
C MET A 158 3.77 1.73 -0.28
N ALA A 159 3.61 0.74 0.61
CA ALA A 159 3.01 0.93 1.93
C ALA A 159 3.82 1.91 2.80
N ARG A 160 5.14 1.96 2.65
CA ARG A 160 6.00 2.92 3.33
C ARG A 160 5.86 4.34 2.78
N ALA A 161 5.79 4.51 1.47
CA ALA A 161 5.51 5.79 0.84
C ALA A 161 4.08 6.31 1.18
N ALA A 162 3.15 5.43 1.54
CA ALA A 162 1.84 5.81 2.08
C ALA A 162 1.91 6.36 3.52
N ARG A 163 3.02 6.11 4.26
CA ARG A 163 3.22 6.61 5.63
C ARG A 163 3.57 8.09 5.64
N CYS A 164 2.57 8.92 5.38
CA CYS A 164 2.65 10.35 5.56
C CYS A 164 2.02 10.72 6.91
N PRO A 165 2.74 11.39 7.83
CA PRO A 165 2.18 11.84 9.10
C PRO A 165 0.94 12.74 8.95
N SER A 166 0.82 13.45 7.83
CA SER A 166 -0.35 14.31 7.53
C SER A 166 -1.55 13.58 6.93
N LEU A 167 -1.39 12.32 6.50
CA LEU A 167 -2.48 11.45 6.00
C LEU A 167 -2.90 10.38 7.02
N SER A 168 -2.28 10.30 8.20
CA SER A 168 -2.73 9.40 9.24
C SER A 168 -4.13 9.85 9.71
N ALA A 169 -5.15 9.30 9.08
CA ALA A 169 -6.52 9.36 9.54
C ALA A 169 -6.60 8.57 10.85
N THR A 170 -6.33 9.25 11.95
CA THR A 170 -6.93 8.89 13.23
C THR A 170 -7.63 10.11 13.80
N PRO A 171 -8.92 10.30 13.49
CA PRO A 171 -9.82 11.01 14.37
C PRO A 171 -10.82 9.99 14.95
N PHE A 172 -10.37 8.87 15.52
CA PHE A 172 -11.30 7.95 16.17
C PHE A 172 -10.67 7.23 17.37
N LEU A 173 -10.09 8.00 18.30
CA LEU A 173 -9.88 7.58 19.70
C LEU A 173 -9.49 8.81 20.53
N ARG A 174 -10.39 9.80 20.61
CA ARG A 174 -10.49 10.77 21.71
C ARG A 174 -11.83 11.52 21.62
N ARG A 175 -12.55 11.53 22.76
CA ARG A 175 -13.93 11.99 23.07
C ARG A 175 -14.87 10.78 23.15
N THR A 176 -15.38 10.39 24.31
CA THR A 176 -15.51 11.03 25.64
C THR A 176 -15.22 10.03 26.75
#